data_AF-A0A6G2DF58-F1
#
_entry.id   AF-A0A6G2DF58-F1
#
_cell.length_a   1.000
_cell.length_b   1.000
_cell.length_c   1.000
_cell.angle_alpha   90.00
_cell.angle_beta   90.00
_cell.angle_gamma   90.00
#
_symmetry.space_group_name_H-M   'P 1'
#
loop_
_entity.id
_entity.type
_entity.pdbx_description
1 polymer ?
#
loop_
_entity_poly.entity_id
_entity_poly.type
_entity_poly.pdbx_seq_one_letter_code
_entity_poly.pdbx_strand_id
1 'polypeptide(L)'
;PVITLSHFEMPYHLVTEYGGWKNRKLIDFFARFAEVVFKRYKDKVKYWMTFNEINNQANYQEDFAPFTNSGIVYEEGDNREAIMYQAAHYELVASARAVKIGHE
;
A
#
# COMPACT_ATOMS: atom_id res chain seq x y z
N PRO A 1 -1.39 13.77 17.02
CA PRO A 1 -2.02 13.22 15.78
C PRO A 1 -1.82 11.70 15.71
N VAL A 2 -2.77 11.00 15.10
CA VAL A 2 -2.67 9.58 14.72
C VAL A 2 -2.84 9.55 13.21
N ILE A 3 -1.85 9.03 12.48
CA ILE A 3 -1.78 9.15 11.02
C ILE A 3 -1.69 7.76 10.39
N THR A 4 -2.52 7.51 9.38
CA THR A 4 -2.38 6.35 8.49
C THR A 4 -1.63 6.78 7.24
N LEU A 5 -0.61 6.04 6.83
CA LEU A 5 0.22 6.38 5.67
C LEU A 5 -0.52 6.17 4.34
N SER A 6 -1.25 5.06 4.20
CA SER A 6 -2.05 4.75 3.03
C SER A 6 -3.50 4.50 3.43
N HIS A 7 -4.41 5.34 2.94
CA HIS A 7 -5.84 5.28 3.25
C HIS A 7 -6.68 5.44 1.97
N PHE A 8 -6.63 4.42 1.11
CA PHE A 8 -7.46 4.33 -0.10
C PHE A 8 -7.28 5.49 -1.11
N GLU A 9 -6.06 6.04 -1.17
CA GLU A 9 -5.78 7.31 -1.87
C GLU A 9 -4.43 7.30 -2.62
N MET A 10 -3.94 6.12 -3.00
CA MET A 10 -2.65 6.04 -3.69
C MET A 10 -2.66 6.80 -5.03
N PRO A 11 -1.51 7.36 -5.47
CA PRO A 11 -1.45 8.10 -6.72
C PRO A 11 -1.87 7.25 -7.92
N TYR A 12 -2.88 7.69 -8.68
CA TYR A 12 -3.39 6.94 -9.83
C TYR A 12 -2.34 6.70 -10.92
N HIS A 13 -1.32 7.56 -11.02
CA HIS A 13 -0.17 7.32 -11.89
C HIS A 13 0.56 6.00 -11.59
N LEU A 14 0.61 5.56 -10.32
CA LEU A 14 1.19 4.26 -9.98
C LEU A 14 0.31 3.09 -10.46
N VAL A 15 -1.00 3.32 -10.58
CA VAL A 15 -1.92 2.34 -11.18
C VAL A 15 -1.68 2.23 -12.68
N THR A 16 -1.67 3.35 -13.40
CA THR A 16 -1.57 3.33 -14.87
C THR A 16 -0.19 2.92 -15.38
N GLU A 17 0.90 3.37 -14.74
CA GLU A 17 2.26 3.10 -15.24
C GLU A 17 2.86 1.79 -14.71
N TYR A 18 2.44 1.34 -13.52
CA TYR A 18 3.05 0.20 -12.84
C TYR A 18 2.06 -0.92 -12.55
N GLY A 19 0.75 -0.73 -12.76
CA GLY A 19 -0.28 -1.71 -12.41
C GLY A 19 -0.59 -1.76 -10.91
N GLY A 20 -0.32 -0.68 -10.18
CA GLY A 20 -0.53 -0.63 -8.73
C GLY A 20 0.36 -1.62 -7.99
N TRP A 21 -0.15 -2.19 -6.89
CA TRP A 21 0.59 -3.12 -6.05
C TRP A 21 0.80 -4.50 -6.67
N LYS A 22 0.42 -4.72 -7.94
CA LYS A 22 0.90 -5.85 -8.75
C LYS A 22 2.43 -5.78 -8.95
N ASN A 23 3.04 -4.60 -8.81
CA ASN A 23 4.44 -4.36 -9.14
C ASN A 23 5.32 -4.11 -7.91
N ARG A 24 6.39 -4.91 -7.81
CA ARG A 24 7.35 -4.87 -6.69
C ARG A 24 7.99 -3.49 -6.46
N LYS A 25 8.11 -2.66 -7.50
CA LYS A 25 8.67 -1.29 -7.38
C LYS A 25 7.88 -0.42 -6.40
N LEU A 26 6.59 -0.69 -6.17
CA LEU A 26 5.78 0.09 -5.23
C LEU A 26 6.24 -0.04 -3.78
N ILE A 27 6.92 -1.14 -3.42
CA ILE A 27 7.53 -1.28 -2.09
C ILE A 27 8.51 -0.12 -1.84
N ASP A 28 9.38 0.16 -2.81
CA ASP A 28 10.39 1.22 -2.69
C ASP A 28 9.76 2.61 -2.77
N PHE A 29 8.73 2.79 -3.61
CA PHE A 29 7.99 4.05 -3.70
C PHE A 29 7.27 4.39 -2.38
N PHE A 30 6.60 3.42 -1.78
CA PHE A 30 5.95 3.58 -0.48
C PHE A 30 6.96 3.82 0.64
N ALA A 31 8.05 3.04 0.69
CA ALA A 31 9.10 3.22 1.69
C ALA A 31 9.72 4.63 1.64
N ARG A 32 9.98 5.15 0.43
CA ARG A 32 10.47 6.53 0.23
C ARG A 32 9.45 7.57 0.72
N PHE A 33 8.17 7.37 0.43
CA PHE A 33 7.11 8.25 0.95
C PHE A 33 7.07 8.23 2.49
N ALA A 34 7.07 7.04 3.08
CA ALA A 34 7.06 6.85 4.53
C ALA A 34 8.27 7.54 5.19
N GLU A 35 9.48 7.34 4.67
CA GLU A 35 10.70 7.98 5.16
C GLU A 35 10.58 9.52 5.17
N VAL A 36 10.10 10.10 4.07
CA VAL A 36 9.92 11.55 3.95
C VAL A 36 9.00 12.09 5.03
N VAL A 37 7.84 11.46 5.25
CA VAL A 37 6.87 11.95 6.23
C VAL A 37 7.30 11.67 7.67
N PHE A 38 7.95 10.53 7.95
CA PHE A 38 8.55 10.26 9.25
C PHE A 38 9.60 11.31 9.59
N LYS A 39 10.56 11.58 8.68
CA LYS A 39 11.60 12.59 8.89
C LYS A 39 11.01 13.99 9.08
N ARG A 40 9.98 14.34 8.31
CA ARG A 40 9.35 15.67 8.36
C ARG A 40 8.55 15.89 9.65
N TYR A 41 7.90 14.85 10.17
CA TYR A 41 6.93 14.96 11.25
C TYR A 41 7.35 14.24 12.55
N LYS A 42 8.60 13.77 12.64
CA LYS A 42 9.14 13.03 13.80
C LYS A 42 8.86 13.67 15.16
N ASP A 43 8.90 14.99 15.26
CA ASP A 43 8.67 15.72 16.52
C ASP A 43 7.20 16.15 16.72
N LYS A 44 6.30 15.80 15.79
CA LYS A 44 4.89 16.23 15.77
C LYS A 44 3.88 15.08 15.85
N VAL A 45 4.22 13.91 15.32
CA VAL A 45 3.31 12.75 15.23
C VAL A 45 3.92 11.56 15.94
N LYS A 46 3.20 11.07 16.96
CA LYS A 46 3.66 9.97 17.84
C LYS A 46 3.10 8.61 17.47
N TYR A 47 1.99 8.56 16.72
CA TYR A 47 1.28 7.33 16.42
C TYR A 47 1.02 7.23 14.92
N TRP A 48 1.38 6.09 14.36
CA TRP A 48 1.33 5.82 12.92
C TRP A 48 0.73 4.44 12.65
N MET A 49 0.05 4.33 11.52
CA MET A 49 -0.37 3.06 10.90
C MET A 49 0.08 3.06 9.44
N THR A 50 0.38 1.89 8.89
CA THR A 50 0.87 1.77 7.51
C THR A 50 -0.28 1.76 6.51
N PHE A 51 -1.03 0.66 6.43
CA PHE A 51 -2.14 0.48 5.48
C PHE A 51 -3.47 0.39 6.24
N ASN A 52 -4.42 1.24 5.86
CA ASN A 52 -5.79 1.16 6.36
C ASN A 52 -6.44 -0.15 5.94
N GLU A 53 -7.09 -0.86 6.88
CA GLU A 53 -7.89 -2.07 6.64
C GLU A 53 -7.30 -2.99 5.55
N ILE A 54 -6.02 -3.34 5.70
CA ILE A 54 -5.23 -4.05 4.68
C ILE A 54 -5.88 -5.37 4.24
N ASN A 55 -6.73 -5.96 5.08
CA ASN A 55 -7.44 -7.21 4.84
C ASN A 55 -8.75 -7.06 4.04
N ASN A 56 -9.24 -5.85 3.75
CA ASN A 56 -10.47 -5.67 2.95
C ASN A 56 -10.35 -6.37 1.59
N GLN A 57 -9.17 -6.29 0.95
CA GLN A 57 -8.89 -6.93 -0.34
C GLN A 57 -9.01 -8.45 -0.33
N ALA A 58 -9.10 -9.10 0.84
CA ALA A 58 -9.42 -10.52 0.93
C ALA A 58 -10.79 -10.85 0.30
N ASN A 59 -11.72 -9.89 0.27
CA ASN A 59 -12.89 -9.94 -0.61
C ASN A 59 -12.49 -9.56 -2.05
N TYR A 60 -11.68 -10.40 -2.69
CA TYR A 60 -11.15 -10.17 -4.04
C TYR A 60 -12.20 -10.38 -5.13
N GLN A 61 -13.39 -10.88 -4.79
CA GLN A 61 -14.48 -11.13 -5.73
C GLN A 61 -15.10 -9.83 -6.24
N GLU A 62 -15.04 -8.76 -5.44
CA GLU A 62 -15.48 -7.41 -5.83
C GLU A 62 -14.27 -6.52 -6.16
N ASP A 63 -14.51 -5.45 -6.90
CA ASP A 63 -13.44 -4.57 -7.38
C ASP A 63 -13.04 -3.50 -6.36
N PHE A 64 -13.93 -3.15 -5.43
CA PHE A 64 -13.72 -2.03 -4.51
C PHE A 64 -12.45 -2.19 -3.69
N ALA A 65 -12.29 -3.34 -3.02
CA ALA A 65 -11.18 -3.53 -2.09
C ALA A 65 -9.82 -3.69 -2.81
N PRO A 66 -9.67 -4.53 -3.85
CA PRO A 66 -8.43 -4.60 -4.64
C PRO A 66 -8.04 -3.25 -5.28
N PHE A 67 -9.02 -2.44 -5.70
CA PHE A 67 -8.73 -1.12 -6.24
C PHE A 67 -8.30 -0.12 -5.15
N THR A 68 -9.01 -0.05 -4.04
CA THR A 68 -8.73 0.95 -2.98
C THR A 68 -7.54 0.58 -2.11
N ASN A 69 -7.38 -0.68 -1.70
CA ASN A 69 -6.20 -1.13 -0.97
C ASN A 69 -4.94 -1.05 -1.84
N SER A 70 -5.04 -1.53 -3.09
CA SER A 70 -3.88 -1.99 -3.84
C SER A 70 -3.75 -1.37 -5.23
N GLY A 71 -4.69 -0.52 -5.66
CA GLY A 71 -4.68 0.06 -7.00
C GLY A 71 -4.78 -0.98 -8.10
N ILE A 72 -5.41 -2.13 -7.83
CA ILE A 72 -5.56 -3.21 -8.80
C ILE A 72 -6.78 -2.92 -9.65
N VAL A 73 -6.56 -2.82 -10.95
CA VAL A 73 -7.61 -2.95 -11.97
C VAL A 73 -7.44 -4.33 -12.60
N TYR A 74 -8.51 -5.11 -12.57
CA TYR A 74 -8.55 -6.45 -13.15
C TYR A 74 -8.99 -6.40 -14.61
N GLU A 75 -8.47 -7.34 -15.38
CA GLU A 75 -8.87 -7.60 -16.76
C GLU A 75 -9.58 -8.96 -16.87
N GLU A 76 -10.29 -9.18 -17.98
CA GLU A 76 -10.93 -10.47 -18.23
C GLU A 76 -9.87 -11.59 -18.31
N GLY A 77 -10.06 -12.65 -17.53
CA GLY A 77 -9.12 -13.78 -17.45
C GLY A 77 -8.07 -13.68 -16.34
N ASP A 78 -8.04 -12.58 -15.58
CA ASP A 78 -7.13 -12.45 -14.43
C ASP A 78 -7.43 -13.48 -13.33
N ASN A 79 -6.37 -14.09 -12.79
CA ASN A 79 -6.46 -14.83 -11.54
C ASN A 79 -6.47 -13.85 -10.35
N ARG A 80 -7.67 -13.37 -10.01
CA ARG A 80 -7.90 -12.33 -9.00
C ARG A 80 -7.29 -12.66 -7.65
N GLU A 81 -7.47 -13.90 -7.18
CA GLU A 81 -6.94 -14.34 -5.88
C GLU A 81 -5.41 -14.30 -5.85
N ALA A 82 -4.75 -14.83 -6.88
CA ALA A 82 -3.29 -14.85 -6.95
C ALA A 82 -2.70 -13.43 -7.03
N ILE A 83 -3.33 -12.55 -7.81
CA ILE A 83 -2.94 -11.14 -7.93
C ILE A 83 -3.11 -10.41 -6.58
N MET A 84 -4.24 -10.62 -5.90
CA MET A 84 -4.50 -10.05 -4.58
C MET A 84 -3.43 -10.48 -3.58
N TYR A 85 -3.15 -11.78 -3.46
CA TYR A 85 -2.13 -12.25 -2.51
C TYR A 85 -0.74 -11.72 -2.83
N GLN A 86 -0.41 -11.53 -4.11
CA GLN A 86 0.88 -10.94 -4.50
C GLN A 86 0.98 -9.46 -4.09
N ALA A 87 -0.10 -8.68 -4.26
CA ALA A 87 -0.15 -7.30 -3.83
C ALA A 87 -0.11 -7.17 -2.30
N ALA A 88 -0.94 -7.94 -1.58
CA ALA A 88 -0.92 -8.00 -0.12
C ALA A 88 0.46 -8.38 0.42
N HIS A 89 1.18 -9.31 -0.23
CA HIS A 89 2.55 -9.64 0.14
C HIS A 89 3.49 -8.43 0.01
N TYR A 90 3.42 -7.68 -1.09
CA TYR A 90 4.25 -6.49 -1.27
C TYR A 90 3.90 -5.37 -0.28
N GLU A 91 2.62 -5.18 0.03
CA GLU A 91 2.17 -4.24 1.07
C GLU A 91 2.68 -4.64 2.46
N LEU A 92 2.64 -5.92 2.82
CA LEU A 92 3.19 -6.41 4.09
C LEU A 92 4.71 -6.20 4.19
N VAL A 93 5.45 -6.42 3.10
CA VAL A 93 6.90 -6.13 3.04
C VAL A 93 7.15 -4.62 3.15
N ALA A 94 6.36 -3.80 2.45
CA ALA A 94 6.47 -2.34 2.49
C ALA A 94 6.14 -1.78 3.88
N SER A 95 5.13 -2.36 4.55
CA SER A 95 4.76 -2.07 5.93
C SER A 95 5.93 -2.34 6.88
N ALA A 96 6.53 -3.54 6.81
CA ALA A 96 7.68 -3.91 7.63
C ALA A 96 8.89 -2.99 7.40
N ARG A 97 9.15 -2.59 6.14
CA ARG A 97 10.19 -1.62 5.81
C ARG A 97 9.90 -0.23 6.39
N ALA A 98 8.67 0.25 6.29
CA ALA A 98 8.27 1.54 6.86
C ALA A 98 8.39 1.53 8.40
N VAL A 99 8.01 0.42 9.06
CA VAL A 99 8.20 0.26 10.52
C VAL A 99 9.68 0.33 10.88
N LYS A 100 10.56 -0.33 10.13
CA LYS A 100 12.00 -0.26 10.36
C LYS A 100 12.52 1.17 10.23
N ILE A 101 12.20 1.85 9.12
CA ILE A 101 12.61 3.24 8.86
C ILE A 101 12.09 4.19 9.94
N GLY A 102 10.85 4.01 10.41
CA GLY A 102 10.26 4.89 11.43
C GLY A 102 10.89 4.77 12.82
N HIS A 103 11.64 3.71 13.08
CA HIS A 103 12.37 3.50 14.34
C HIS A 103 13.88 3.83 14.25
N GLU A 104 14.38 4.17 13.05
CA GLU A 104 15.75 4.67 12.82
C GLU A 104 15.79 6.20 12.96
#